data_AF-A6FZA9-F1
#
_entry.id   AF-A6FZA9-F1
#
_cell.length_a   1.000
_cell.length_b   1.000
_cell.length_c   1.000
_cell.angle_alpha   90.00
_cell.angle_beta   90.00
_cell.angle_gamma   90.00
#
_symmetry.space_group_name_H-M   'P 1'
#
loop_
_entity.id
_entity.type
_entity.pdbx_description
1 polymer ?
#
loop_
_entity_poly.entity_id
_entity_poly.type
_entity_poly.pdbx_seq_one_letter_code
_entity_poly.pdbx_strand_id
1 'polypeptide(L)'
;MSPVHTPPHAPSFSNHRRTAMTTAAAAQTPSPIANDRTWQDAVCTMIDLKTSTDTPFSSGELAKALRDDRPDFRFAVAELGEFVKDLFHAGSIDFYGPHGRVSPAAQVPRRTTGRSRTPVNTEVFVYAPTLSAGNGHDFEVDIPRPGFTPTALERQRFAAAAAQANAEMVASVHGDGRLCVPRRAFEELSHATGEAIRGGDQVYLQVSDNHDALHLYLSMRPGCTAHNLSPDRGRVRFSAPAGVRSFSGGARHTIEVEGDRLTVRL
;
A
#
# COMPACT_ATOMS: atom_id res chain seq x y z
N MET A 1 -86.68 32.12 -28.26
CA MET A 1 -85.35 31.53 -28.00
C MET A 1 -84.39 32.68 -27.75
N SER A 2 -84.07 32.95 -26.48
CA SER A 2 -83.24 34.10 -26.07
C SER A 2 -81.77 33.66 -25.96
N PRO A 3 -80.80 34.48 -26.39
CA PRO A 3 -79.39 34.12 -26.29
C PRO A 3 -78.87 34.36 -24.87
N VAL A 4 -78.11 33.38 -24.36
CA VAL A 4 -77.45 33.38 -23.06
C VAL A 4 -76.17 34.23 -23.15
N HIS A 5 -76.05 35.21 -22.26
CA HIS A 5 -74.90 36.09 -22.14
C HIS A 5 -73.89 35.50 -21.14
N THR A 6 -72.69 35.18 -21.59
CA THR A 6 -71.60 34.66 -20.73
C THR A 6 -70.67 35.81 -20.32
N PRO A 7 -70.35 36.01 -19.03
CA PRO A 7 -69.42 37.06 -18.60
C PRO A 7 -67.95 36.61 -18.70
N PRO A 8 -66.99 37.55 -18.84
CA PRO A 8 -65.57 37.24 -19.01
C PRO A 8 -64.86 36.96 -17.67
N HIS A 9 -63.97 35.96 -17.69
CA HIS A 9 -63.05 35.61 -16.61
C HIS A 9 -61.96 36.68 -16.42
N ALA A 10 -61.71 37.09 -15.17
CA ALA A 10 -60.57 37.91 -14.78
C ALA A 10 -59.31 37.06 -14.54
N PRO A 11 -58.09 37.55 -14.87
CA PRO A 11 -56.85 36.83 -14.61
C PRO A 11 -56.44 36.94 -13.13
N SER A 12 -56.15 35.78 -12.53
CA SER A 12 -55.58 35.64 -11.19
C SER A 12 -54.05 35.75 -11.25
N PHE A 13 -53.47 36.77 -10.62
CA PHE A 13 -52.03 36.91 -10.46
C PHE A 13 -51.59 36.29 -9.12
N SER A 14 -50.97 35.11 -9.19
CA SER A 14 -50.35 34.44 -8.05
C SER A 14 -48.94 34.99 -7.82
N ASN A 15 -48.75 35.76 -6.75
CA ASN A 15 -47.44 36.23 -6.30
C ASN A 15 -46.65 35.08 -5.67
N HIS A 16 -45.78 34.43 -6.43
CA HIS A 16 -44.77 33.52 -5.90
C HIS A 16 -43.69 34.31 -5.13
N ARG A 17 -43.88 34.40 -3.81
CA ARG A 17 -42.84 34.79 -2.85
C ARG A 17 -41.69 33.79 -2.94
N ARG A 18 -40.59 34.17 -3.62
CA ARG A 18 -39.31 33.45 -3.54
C ARG A 18 -38.73 33.65 -2.14
N THR A 19 -38.91 32.68 -1.27
CA THR A 19 -38.14 32.57 -0.03
C THR A 19 -36.70 32.26 -0.41
N ALA A 20 -35.80 33.22 -0.25
CA ALA A 20 -34.37 32.99 -0.38
C ALA A 20 -33.94 32.02 0.72
N MET A 21 -33.62 30.78 0.35
CA MET A 21 -32.94 29.85 1.26
C MET A 21 -31.51 30.34 1.46
N THR A 22 -31.28 31.05 2.56
CA THR A 22 -29.94 31.35 3.05
C THR A 22 -29.27 30.04 3.41
N THR A 23 -28.40 29.55 2.52
CA THR A 23 -27.58 28.35 2.77
C THR A 23 -26.59 28.69 3.87
N ALA A 24 -26.83 28.20 5.09
CA ALA A 24 -25.86 28.30 6.17
C ALA A 24 -24.60 27.54 5.74
N ALA A 25 -23.50 28.26 5.55
CA ALA A 25 -22.21 27.66 5.26
C ALA A 25 -21.83 26.75 6.44
N ALA A 26 -21.85 25.43 6.23
CA ALA A 26 -21.36 24.49 7.22
C ALA A 26 -19.91 24.84 7.53
N ALA A 27 -19.61 25.07 8.81
CA ALA A 27 -18.24 25.28 9.26
C ALA A 27 -17.40 24.07 8.80
N GLN A 28 -16.38 24.33 7.97
CA GLN A 28 -15.47 23.29 7.53
C GLN A 28 -14.72 22.77 8.76
N THR A 29 -14.93 21.50 9.09
CA THR A 29 -14.12 20.83 10.12
C THR A 29 -12.66 20.90 9.68
N PRO A 30 -11.75 21.41 10.52
CA PRO A 30 -10.35 21.51 10.16
C PRO A 30 -9.77 20.12 9.86
N SER A 31 -8.94 20.03 8.81
CA SER A 31 -8.26 18.78 8.45
C SER A 31 -7.43 18.27 9.63
N PRO A 32 -7.47 16.95 9.94
CA PRO A 32 -6.73 16.37 11.07
C PRO A 32 -5.22 16.55 10.94
N ILE A 33 -4.71 16.76 9.73
CA ILE A 33 -3.28 16.90 9.43
C ILE A 33 -2.80 18.35 9.21
N ALA A 34 -3.64 19.32 9.56
CA ALA A 34 -3.36 20.74 9.31
C ALA A 34 -2.08 21.23 10.01
N ASN A 35 -1.74 20.64 11.16
CA ASN A 35 -0.61 21.07 11.99
C ASN A 35 0.66 20.24 11.80
N ASP A 36 0.63 19.21 10.96
CA ASP A 36 1.79 18.34 10.76
C ASP A 36 2.90 19.05 10.00
N ARG A 37 4.14 18.81 10.46
CA ARG A 37 5.33 19.49 9.93
C ARG A 37 5.89 18.78 8.70
N THR A 38 5.74 17.46 8.64
CA THR A 38 6.22 16.63 7.55
C THR A 38 5.09 15.79 6.99
N TRP A 39 5.25 15.32 5.74
CA TRP A 39 4.25 14.43 5.15
C TRP A 39 4.23 13.07 5.84
N GLN A 40 5.34 12.63 6.44
CA GLN A 40 5.43 11.39 7.20
C GLN A 40 4.57 11.45 8.46
N ASP A 41 4.68 12.54 9.23
CA ASP A 41 3.86 12.76 10.42
C ASP A 41 2.37 12.74 10.05
N ALA A 42 2.00 13.46 8.99
CA ALA A 42 0.63 13.49 8.47
C ALA A 42 0.14 12.12 8.02
N VAL A 43 0.99 11.31 7.39
CA VAL A 43 0.65 9.92 7.02
C VAL A 43 0.42 9.05 8.25
N CYS A 44 1.25 9.16 9.29
CA CYS A 44 1.02 8.48 10.56
C CYS A 44 -0.32 8.89 11.18
N THR A 45 -0.63 10.19 11.25
CA THR A 45 -1.92 10.68 11.76
C THR A 45 -3.11 10.18 10.94
N MET A 46 -2.99 10.12 9.61
CA MET A 46 -4.05 9.55 8.76
C MET A 46 -4.22 8.04 8.97
N ILE A 47 -3.13 7.30 9.14
CA ILE A 47 -3.17 5.86 9.46
C ILE A 47 -3.87 5.68 10.81
N ASP A 48 -3.47 6.41 11.84
CA ASP A 48 -4.08 6.34 13.18
C ASP A 48 -5.59 6.64 13.13
N LEU A 49 -5.99 7.66 12.35
CA LEU A 49 -7.40 7.95 12.13
C LEU A 49 -8.11 6.76 11.48
N LYS A 50 -7.58 6.23 10.38
CA LYS A 50 -8.17 5.09 9.65
C LYS A 50 -8.27 3.84 10.52
N THR A 51 -7.23 3.52 11.29
CA THR A 51 -7.19 2.33 12.13
C THR A 51 -8.04 2.47 13.39
N SER A 52 -8.20 3.67 13.94
CA SER A 52 -9.10 3.96 15.07
C SER A 52 -10.58 3.86 14.68
N THR A 53 -10.91 4.05 13.40
CA THR A 53 -12.27 3.92 12.86
C THR A 53 -12.48 2.62 12.08
N ASP A 54 -11.60 1.63 12.29
CA ASP A 54 -11.64 0.31 11.66
C ASP A 54 -11.79 0.34 10.12
N THR A 55 -11.21 1.35 9.47
CA THR A 55 -11.40 1.64 8.05
C THR A 55 -10.20 1.18 7.23
N PRO A 56 -10.38 0.26 6.25
CA PRO A 56 -9.30 -0.13 5.36
C PRO A 56 -8.75 1.05 4.56
N PHE A 57 -7.48 0.95 4.16
CA PHE A 57 -6.83 1.97 3.34
C PHE A 57 -5.71 1.41 2.47
N SER A 58 -5.37 2.13 1.42
CA SER A 58 -4.20 1.92 0.57
C SER A 58 -3.27 3.14 0.63
N SER A 59 -2.01 2.97 0.21
CA SER A 59 -1.09 4.11 0.06
C SER A 59 -1.59 5.13 -0.96
N GLY A 60 -2.36 4.70 -1.97
CA GLY A 60 -2.98 5.59 -2.94
C GLY A 60 -4.03 6.52 -2.33
N GLU A 61 -4.88 6.00 -1.44
CA GLU A 61 -5.86 6.80 -0.69
C GLU A 61 -5.19 7.82 0.23
N LEU A 62 -4.15 7.40 0.96
CA LEU A 62 -3.36 8.29 1.80
C LEU A 62 -2.69 9.39 0.96
N ALA A 63 -2.11 9.04 -0.19
CA ALA A 63 -1.52 10.01 -1.10
C ALA A 63 -2.56 10.99 -1.67
N LYS A 64 -3.76 10.52 -2.00
CA LYS A 64 -4.86 11.38 -2.45
C LYS A 64 -5.26 12.37 -1.35
N ALA A 65 -5.57 11.88 -0.15
CA ALA A 65 -5.98 12.73 0.97
C ALA A 65 -4.90 13.76 1.31
N LEU A 66 -3.63 13.35 1.35
CA LEU A 66 -2.51 14.25 1.58
C LEU A 66 -2.40 15.36 0.52
N ARG A 67 -2.67 15.04 -0.76
CA ARG A 67 -2.66 16.02 -1.86
C ARG A 67 -3.80 17.02 -1.77
N ASP A 68 -4.98 16.55 -1.38
CA ASP A 68 -6.18 17.39 -1.25
C ASP A 68 -6.04 18.35 -0.06
N ASP A 69 -5.56 17.86 1.09
CA ASP A 69 -5.52 18.62 2.34
C ASP A 69 -4.23 19.43 2.52
N ARG A 70 -3.10 18.92 2.02
CA ARG A 70 -1.75 19.51 2.19
C ARG A 70 -0.99 19.54 0.86
N PRO A 71 -1.46 20.34 -0.12
CA PRO A 71 -0.82 20.42 -1.45
C PRO A 71 0.62 20.98 -1.40
N ASP A 72 1.00 21.61 -0.29
CA ASP A 72 2.35 22.10 0.00
C ASP A 72 3.37 20.97 0.23
N PHE A 73 2.93 19.78 0.64
CA PHE A 73 3.84 18.68 0.91
C PHE A 73 4.48 18.10 -0.36
N ARG A 74 5.81 17.96 -0.29
CA ARG A 74 6.67 17.50 -1.39
C ARG A 74 7.10 16.06 -1.18
N PHE A 75 6.37 15.13 -1.81
CA PHE A 75 6.63 13.69 -1.74
C PHE A 75 6.37 13.02 -3.09
N ALA A 76 6.98 11.86 -3.33
CA ALA A 76 6.55 10.93 -4.38
C ALA A 76 5.58 9.88 -3.81
N VAL A 77 4.59 9.48 -4.60
CA VAL A 77 3.62 8.43 -4.21
C VAL A 77 4.34 7.12 -3.91
N ALA A 78 5.39 6.77 -4.67
CA ALA A 78 6.21 5.60 -4.42
C ALA A 78 6.93 5.66 -3.06
N GLU A 79 7.48 6.83 -2.69
CA GLU A 79 8.14 7.02 -1.39
C GLU A 79 7.16 6.87 -0.22
N LEU A 80 5.95 7.41 -0.37
CA LEU A 80 4.88 7.21 0.61
C LEU A 80 4.49 5.74 0.71
N GLY A 81 4.35 5.05 -0.44
CA GLY A 81 4.06 3.62 -0.49
C GLY A 81 5.08 2.80 0.28
N GLU A 82 6.38 3.03 0.07
CA GLU A 82 7.48 2.38 0.79
C GLU A 82 7.50 2.73 2.28
N PHE A 83 7.17 3.97 2.65
CA PHE A 83 7.06 4.37 4.05
C PHE A 83 5.96 3.62 4.80
N VAL A 84 4.75 3.54 4.25
CA VAL A 84 3.62 2.80 4.85
C VAL A 84 3.95 1.31 4.96
N LYS A 85 4.60 0.79 3.92
CA LYS A 85 5.19 -0.54 3.87
C LYS A 85 6.15 -0.77 5.03
N ASP A 86 7.12 0.12 5.29
CA ASP A 86 8.05 -0.01 6.41
C ASP A 86 7.33 -0.01 7.77
N LEU A 87 6.32 0.86 7.96
CA LEU A 87 5.49 0.86 9.17
C LEU A 87 4.78 -0.49 9.39
N PHE A 88 4.24 -1.09 8.33
CA PHE A 88 3.59 -2.40 8.42
C PHE A 88 4.54 -3.51 8.90
N HIS A 89 5.72 -3.62 8.29
CA HIS A 89 6.66 -4.69 8.67
C HIS A 89 7.24 -4.47 10.06
N ALA A 90 7.42 -3.22 10.48
CA ALA A 90 7.80 -2.87 11.85
C ALA A 90 6.69 -3.14 12.88
N GLY A 91 5.51 -3.62 12.44
CA GLY A 91 4.37 -3.89 13.33
C GLY A 91 3.71 -2.62 13.88
N SER A 92 3.89 -1.48 13.22
CA SER A 92 3.36 -0.18 13.67
C SER A 92 1.93 0.11 13.20
N ILE A 93 1.30 -0.83 12.48
CA ILE A 93 -0.07 -0.68 11.98
C ILE A 93 -0.97 -1.76 12.61
N ASP A 94 -1.78 -1.32 13.56
CA ASP A 94 -2.78 -2.11 14.27
C ASP A 94 -4.15 -1.45 14.14
N PHE A 95 -5.20 -2.26 14.00
CA PHE A 95 -6.59 -1.83 13.94
C PHE A 95 -7.25 -1.93 15.31
N TYR A 96 -8.05 -0.93 15.65
CA TYR A 96 -8.82 -0.87 16.89
C TYR A 96 -10.26 -1.26 16.58
N GLY A 97 -10.56 -2.55 16.74
CA GLY A 97 -11.89 -3.09 16.52
C GLY A 97 -12.90 -2.66 17.60
N PRO A 98 -14.18 -3.06 17.43
CA PRO A 98 -15.21 -2.83 18.42
C PRO A 98 -14.77 -3.32 19.82
N HIS A 99 -15.11 -2.55 20.85
CA HIS A 99 -14.76 -2.83 22.25
C HIS A 99 -13.26 -2.70 22.59
N GLY A 100 -12.49 -1.96 21.79
CA GLY A 100 -11.08 -1.68 22.07
C GLY A 100 -10.16 -2.88 21.83
N ARG A 101 -10.63 -3.90 21.09
CA ARG A 101 -9.77 -5.01 20.68
C ARG A 101 -8.75 -4.50 19.67
N VAL A 102 -7.48 -4.61 20.00
CA VAL A 102 -6.38 -4.32 19.08
C VAL A 102 -6.06 -5.59 18.30
N SER A 103 -5.98 -5.48 16.98
CA SER A 103 -5.53 -6.57 16.11
C SER A 103 -4.51 -6.07 15.10
N PRO A 104 -3.45 -6.85 14.84
CA PRO A 104 -2.52 -6.54 13.76
C PRO A 104 -3.25 -6.35 12.43
N ALA A 105 -2.91 -5.29 11.68
CA ALA A 105 -3.40 -5.13 10.32
C ALA A 105 -3.11 -6.37 9.44
N ALA A 106 -4.08 -6.74 8.61
CA ALA A 106 -3.84 -7.56 7.43
C ALA A 106 -3.26 -6.68 6.31
N GLN A 107 -2.32 -7.22 5.55
CA GLN A 107 -1.84 -6.66 4.29
C GLN A 107 -2.40 -7.53 3.16
N VAL A 108 -3.27 -6.96 2.36
CA VAL A 108 -3.94 -7.66 1.26
C VAL A 108 -3.31 -7.24 -0.06
N PRO A 109 -2.59 -8.15 -0.74
CA PRO A 109 -2.04 -7.87 -2.06
C PRO A 109 -3.16 -7.71 -3.09
N ARG A 110 -3.12 -6.62 -3.86
CA ARG A 110 -4.05 -6.34 -4.95
C ARG A 110 -3.29 -5.91 -6.21
N ARG A 111 -3.95 -6.05 -7.36
CA ARG A 111 -3.45 -5.56 -8.66
C ARG A 111 -4.45 -4.57 -9.22
N THR A 112 -3.94 -3.45 -9.72
CA THR A 112 -4.77 -2.40 -10.31
C THR A 112 -5.35 -2.84 -11.66
N THR A 113 -6.58 -2.41 -11.93
CA THR A 113 -7.30 -2.56 -13.19
C THR A 113 -6.99 -1.42 -14.17
N GLY A 114 -6.28 -0.38 -13.71
CA GLY A 114 -5.77 0.70 -14.56
C GLY A 114 -6.63 1.97 -14.53
N ARG A 115 -7.27 2.27 -13.40
CA ARG A 115 -8.11 3.46 -13.29
C ARG A 115 -7.28 4.74 -13.26
N SER A 116 -7.75 5.75 -13.99
CA SER A 116 -7.16 7.10 -14.04
C SER A 116 -5.71 7.11 -14.56
N ARG A 117 -4.72 7.32 -13.69
CA ARG A 117 -3.29 7.42 -14.03
C ARG A 117 -2.46 6.26 -13.52
N THR A 118 -3.08 5.35 -12.79
CA THR A 118 -2.39 4.17 -12.28
C THR A 118 -2.31 3.14 -13.41
N PRO A 119 -1.13 2.65 -13.80
CA PRO A 119 -1.02 1.63 -14.83
C PRO A 119 -1.78 0.36 -14.43
N VAL A 120 -2.30 -0.37 -15.42
CA VAL A 120 -2.87 -1.71 -15.22
C VAL A 120 -1.80 -2.63 -14.64
N ASN A 121 -2.22 -3.58 -13.80
CA ASN A 121 -1.36 -4.62 -13.24
C ASN A 121 -0.26 -4.09 -12.31
N THR A 122 -0.43 -2.88 -11.77
CA THR A 122 0.44 -2.35 -10.72
C THR A 122 0.12 -3.05 -9.41
N GLU A 123 1.15 -3.57 -8.76
CA GLU A 123 1.05 -4.18 -7.44
C GLU A 123 0.84 -3.12 -6.36
N VAL A 124 -0.19 -3.33 -5.53
CA VAL A 124 -0.51 -2.46 -4.41
C VAL A 124 -0.96 -3.29 -3.22
N PHE A 125 -0.78 -2.72 -2.03
CA PHE A 125 -1.26 -3.33 -0.79
C PHE A 125 -2.41 -2.52 -0.20
N VAL A 126 -3.45 -3.24 0.22
CA VAL A 126 -4.54 -2.69 1.05
C VAL A 126 -4.31 -3.16 2.49
N TYR A 127 -4.30 -2.21 3.41
CA TYR A 127 -4.18 -2.47 4.85
C TYR A 127 -5.58 -2.45 5.45
N ALA A 128 -5.94 -3.51 6.18
CA ALA A 128 -7.29 -3.74 6.65
C ALA A 128 -7.31 -4.50 7.99
N PRO A 129 -8.40 -4.48 8.77
CA PRO A 129 -8.49 -5.28 10.00
C PRO A 129 -8.57 -6.78 9.73
N THR A 130 -9.06 -7.18 8.55
CA THR A 130 -9.16 -8.57 8.12
C THR A 130 -8.88 -8.71 6.63
N LEU A 131 -8.48 -9.91 6.19
CA LEU A 131 -8.29 -10.22 4.76
C LEU A 131 -9.58 -9.98 3.96
N SER A 132 -10.74 -10.33 4.50
CA SER A 132 -12.04 -10.14 3.85
C SER A 132 -12.35 -8.66 3.62
N ALA A 133 -12.14 -7.82 4.65
CA ALA A 133 -12.34 -6.38 4.53
C ALA A 133 -11.41 -5.74 3.48
N GLY A 134 -10.13 -6.13 3.45
CA GLY A 134 -9.18 -5.61 2.47
C GLY A 134 -9.46 -6.08 1.03
N ASN A 135 -10.02 -7.28 0.84
CA ASN A 135 -10.47 -7.77 -0.46
C ASN A 135 -11.71 -7.02 -0.99
N GLY A 136 -12.64 -6.66 -0.09
CA GLY A 136 -13.85 -5.91 -0.43
C GLY A 136 -13.64 -4.40 -0.60
N HIS A 137 -12.49 -3.87 -0.18
CA HIS A 137 -12.19 -2.43 -0.21
C HIS A 137 -11.86 -1.94 -1.63
N ASP A 138 -12.42 -0.78 -2.00
CA ASP A 138 -12.02 -0.04 -3.21
C ASP A 138 -10.73 0.73 -2.91
N PHE A 139 -9.69 0.49 -3.71
CA PHE A 139 -8.36 1.04 -3.48
C PHE A 139 -7.85 1.89 -4.66
N GLU A 140 -8.52 1.83 -5.81
CA GLU A 140 -8.09 2.58 -7.00
C GLU A 140 -8.67 3.99 -7.00
N VAL A 141 -7.86 4.94 -6.52
CA VAL A 141 -8.22 6.35 -6.45
C VAL A 141 -7.43 7.20 -7.46
N ASP A 142 -8.04 8.29 -7.95
CA ASP A 142 -7.32 9.30 -8.72
C ASP A 142 -6.56 10.24 -7.78
N ILE A 143 -5.24 10.09 -7.74
CA ILE A 143 -4.35 10.89 -6.89
C ILE A 143 -4.04 12.22 -7.58
N PRO A 144 -4.50 13.38 -7.10
CA PRO A 144 -4.25 14.67 -7.74
C PRO A 144 -2.78 14.91 -8.08
N ARG A 145 -2.51 15.65 -9.16
CA ARG A 145 -1.15 16.06 -9.47
C ARG A 145 -0.59 16.92 -8.32
N PRO A 146 0.72 16.84 -8.05
CA PRO A 146 1.35 17.76 -7.10
C PRO A 146 1.06 19.21 -7.52
N GLY A 147 0.69 20.05 -6.55
CA GLY A 147 0.52 21.49 -6.76
C GLY A 147 1.85 22.25 -6.97
N PHE A 148 2.95 21.53 -7.13
CA PHE A 148 4.28 22.06 -7.35
C PHE A 148 4.95 21.38 -8.55
N THR A 149 5.91 22.08 -9.15
CA THR A 149 6.83 21.46 -10.13
C THR A 149 8.03 20.89 -9.39
N PRO A 150 8.29 19.58 -9.45
CA PRO A 150 9.45 18.99 -8.80
C PRO A 150 10.75 19.57 -9.37
N THR A 151 11.71 19.86 -8.51
CA THR A 151 13.08 20.26 -8.87
C THR A 151 13.79 19.14 -9.63
N ALA A 152 14.92 19.45 -10.27
CA ALA A 152 15.71 18.43 -10.99
C ALA A 152 16.14 17.28 -10.06
N LEU A 153 16.58 17.61 -8.84
CA LEU A 153 16.97 16.63 -7.83
C LEU A 153 15.79 15.75 -7.40
N GLU A 154 14.62 16.35 -7.17
CA GLU A 154 13.41 15.58 -6.83
C GLU A 154 12.97 14.68 -7.98
N ARG A 155 13.01 15.15 -9.24
CA ARG A 155 12.71 14.31 -10.39
C ARG A 155 13.65 13.11 -10.47
N GLN A 156 14.95 13.31 -10.24
CA GLN A 156 15.92 12.23 -10.20
C GLN A 156 15.61 11.24 -9.07
N ARG A 157 15.30 11.74 -7.87
CA ARG A 157 14.93 10.92 -6.72
C ARG A 157 13.67 10.09 -6.98
N PHE A 158 12.63 10.73 -7.53
CA PHE A 158 11.36 10.08 -7.86
C PHE A 158 11.52 9.04 -8.97
N ALA A 159 12.33 9.35 -9.99
CA ALA A 159 12.66 8.39 -11.05
C ALA A 159 13.47 7.21 -10.52
N ALA A 160 14.42 7.44 -9.60
CA ALA A 160 15.18 6.38 -8.96
C ALA A 160 14.29 5.45 -8.12
N ALA A 161 13.35 6.00 -7.35
CA ALA A 161 12.38 5.22 -6.60
C ALA A 161 11.50 4.36 -7.52
N ALA A 162 11.00 4.94 -8.62
CA ALA A 162 10.23 4.21 -9.62
C ALA A 162 11.06 3.13 -10.33
N ALA A 163 12.33 3.40 -10.64
CA ALA A 163 13.22 2.43 -11.25
C ALA A 163 13.53 1.27 -10.29
N GLN A 164 13.74 1.57 -9.00
CA GLN A 164 13.97 0.55 -7.97
C GLN A 164 12.76 -0.38 -7.78
N ALA A 165 11.54 0.16 -7.89
CA ALA A 165 10.30 -0.62 -7.88
C ALA A 165 10.16 -1.56 -9.09
N ASN A 166 10.94 -1.37 -10.17
CA ASN A 166 10.91 -2.19 -11.37
C ASN A 166 12.23 -2.95 -11.63
N ALA A 167 13.25 -2.75 -10.80
CA ALA A 167 14.56 -3.37 -10.98
C ALA A 167 14.47 -4.90 -10.87
N GLU A 168 15.40 -5.60 -11.52
CA GLU A 168 15.56 -7.04 -11.34
C GLU A 168 15.78 -7.38 -9.85
N MET A 169 15.11 -8.43 -9.38
CA MET A 169 15.28 -8.92 -8.03
C MET A 169 16.55 -9.76 -7.94
N VAL A 170 17.52 -9.29 -7.16
CA VAL A 170 18.81 -9.93 -7.01
C VAL A 170 19.09 -10.19 -5.53
N ALA A 171 19.39 -11.43 -5.18
CA ALA A 171 19.95 -11.79 -3.89
C ALA A 171 21.46 -11.54 -3.92
N SER A 172 22.01 -11.01 -2.82
CA SER A 172 23.43 -10.64 -2.76
C SER A 172 24.11 -11.28 -1.55
N VAL A 173 25.33 -11.74 -1.74
CA VAL A 173 26.12 -12.36 -0.67
C VAL A 173 26.97 -11.28 0.00
N HIS A 174 26.79 -11.09 1.29
CA HIS A 174 27.58 -10.16 2.09
C HIS A 174 29.02 -10.66 2.29
N GLY A 175 29.91 -9.77 2.73
CA GLY A 175 31.31 -10.11 3.02
C GLY A 175 31.47 -11.16 4.14
N ASP A 176 30.45 -11.37 4.96
CA ASP A 176 30.38 -12.42 5.99
C ASP A 176 29.85 -13.76 5.46
N GLY A 177 29.68 -13.90 4.15
CA GLY A 177 29.22 -15.13 3.50
C GLY A 177 27.73 -15.42 3.66
N ARG A 178 26.92 -14.44 4.10
CA ARG A 178 25.47 -14.60 4.20
C ARG A 178 24.75 -14.10 2.96
N LEU A 179 23.85 -14.91 2.42
CA LEU A 179 22.97 -14.53 1.32
C LEU A 179 21.83 -13.65 1.84
N CYS A 180 21.72 -12.43 1.32
CA CYS A 180 20.64 -11.49 1.61
C CYS A 180 19.61 -11.52 0.49
N VAL A 181 18.39 -11.99 0.80
CA VAL A 181 17.24 -11.91 -0.11
C VAL A 181 16.50 -10.59 0.15
N PRO A 182 16.26 -9.75 -0.87
CA PRO A 182 15.60 -8.47 -0.70
C PRO A 182 14.13 -8.64 -0.33
N ARG A 183 13.63 -7.70 0.48
CA ARG A 183 12.23 -7.59 0.91
C ARG A 183 11.23 -7.75 -0.24
N ARG A 184 11.48 -7.04 -1.35
CA ARG A 184 10.62 -7.05 -2.54
C ARG A 184 10.34 -8.45 -3.08
N ALA A 185 11.30 -9.38 -2.98
CA ALA A 185 11.08 -10.75 -3.44
C ALA A 185 10.02 -11.48 -2.60
N PHE A 186 9.97 -11.20 -1.30
CA PHE A 186 8.93 -11.75 -0.44
C PHE A 186 7.59 -11.01 -0.60
N GLU A 187 7.61 -9.71 -0.95
CA GLU A 187 6.39 -8.98 -1.33
C GLU A 187 5.77 -9.57 -2.60
N GLU A 188 6.60 -9.87 -3.61
CA GLU A 188 6.14 -10.52 -4.84
C GLU A 188 5.62 -11.94 -4.57
N LEU A 189 6.30 -12.70 -3.71
CA LEU A 189 5.81 -14.00 -3.25
C LEU A 189 4.48 -13.88 -2.49
N SER A 190 4.34 -12.87 -1.62
CA SER A 190 3.09 -12.56 -0.92
C SER A 190 1.97 -12.21 -1.90
N HIS A 191 2.26 -11.45 -2.96
CA HIS A 191 1.32 -11.20 -4.04
C HIS A 191 0.89 -12.47 -4.76
N ALA A 192 1.82 -13.41 -4.97
CA ALA A 192 1.54 -14.66 -5.67
C ALA A 192 0.72 -15.65 -4.81
N THR A 193 0.93 -15.67 -3.50
CA THR A 193 0.23 -16.59 -2.58
C THR A 193 -1.02 -16.01 -1.91
N GLY A 194 -1.11 -14.68 -1.79
CA GLY A 194 -2.09 -13.99 -0.97
C GLY A 194 -1.78 -14.01 0.54
N GLU A 195 -0.64 -14.57 0.94
CA GLU A 195 -0.23 -14.65 2.34
C GLU A 195 0.49 -13.36 2.76
N ALA A 196 0.01 -12.71 3.83
CA ALA A 196 0.67 -11.52 4.37
C ALA A 196 1.98 -11.90 5.09
N ILE A 197 2.95 -10.99 5.06
CA ILE A 197 4.29 -11.16 5.61
C ILE A 197 4.66 -9.92 6.44
N ARG A 198 5.09 -10.11 7.68
CA ARG A 198 5.59 -9.07 8.59
C ARG A 198 7.05 -9.29 8.96
N GLY A 199 7.66 -8.28 9.57
CA GLY A 199 8.96 -8.46 10.20
C GLY A 199 8.87 -9.48 11.35
N GLY A 200 9.86 -10.36 11.46
CA GLY A 200 9.87 -11.43 12.46
C GLY A 200 9.15 -12.71 12.05
N ASP A 201 8.29 -12.68 11.02
CA ASP A 201 7.60 -13.89 10.53
C ASP A 201 8.60 -14.93 10.01
N GLN A 202 8.17 -16.20 10.06
CA GLN A 202 8.96 -17.31 9.54
C GLN A 202 8.79 -17.45 8.03
N VAL A 203 9.90 -17.68 7.35
CA VAL A 203 9.93 -18.21 5.99
C VAL A 203 10.65 -19.55 6.00
N TYR A 204 10.34 -20.37 5.01
CA TYR A 204 10.77 -21.76 4.96
C TYR A 204 11.69 -21.97 3.77
N LEU A 205 12.92 -22.41 4.03
CA LEU A 205 13.96 -22.61 3.04
C LEU A 205 14.16 -24.11 2.78
N GLN A 206 14.17 -24.48 1.51
CA GLN A 206 14.58 -25.79 1.00
C GLN A 206 15.74 -25.61 0.01
N VAL A 207 16.71 -26.53 0.05
CA VAL A 207 17.78 -26.60 -0.95
C VAL A 207 17.34 -27.55 -2.06
N SER A 208 17.58 -27.18 -3.33
CA SER A 208 17.31 -28.09 -4.45
C SER A 208 18.13 -29.37 -4.36
N ASP A 209 17.63 -30.48 -4.92
CA ASP A 209 18.30 -31.79 -4.83
C ASP A 209 19.70 -31.80 -5.45
N ASN A 210 19.93 -30.97 -6.47
CA ASN A 210 21.21 -30.76 -7.13
C ASN A 210 22.04 -29.62 -6.51
N HIS A 211 21.56 -28.98 -5.44
CA HIS A 211 22.22 -27.90 -4.70
C HIS A 211 22.58 -26.67 -5.53
N ASP A 212 21.86 -26.42 -6.63
CA ASP A 212 22.04 -25.27 -7.53
C ASP A 212 21.06 -24.12 -7.26
N ALA A 213 20.13 -24.31 -6.32
CA ALA A 213 19.08 -23.35 -6.04
C ALA A 213 18.61 -23.43 -4.58
N LEU A 214 18.11 -22.30 -4.09
CA LEU A 214 17.34 -22.23 -2.86
C LEU A 214 15.89 -21.94 -3.20
N HIS A 215 14.98 -22.69 -2.59
CA HIS A 215 13.55 -22.47 -2.68
C HIS A 215 13.04 -21.92 -1.36
N LEU A 216 12.30 -20.82 -1.42
CA LEU A 216 11.72 -20.13 -0.27
C LEU A 216 10.20 -20.12 -0.37
N TYR A 217 9.55 -20.37 0.76
CA TYR A 217 8.10 -20.48 0.91
C TYR A 217 7.62 -19.67 2.11
N LEU A 218 6.39 -19.18 2.06
CA LEU A 218 5.72 -18.51 3.19
C LEU A 218 5.01 -19.50 4.14
N SER A 219 4.80 -20.75 3.69
CA SER A 219 4.24 -21.84 4.48
C SER A 219 5.18 -23.05 4.57
N MET A 220 5.12 -23.78 5.70
CA MET A 220 6.00 -24.93 5.97
C MET A 220 5.76 -26.07 4.97
N ARG A 221 6.86 -26.69 4.49
CA ARG A 221 6.83 -27.86 3.60
C ARG A 221 7.76 -28.97 4.08
N PRO A 222 7.53 -30.23 3.68
CA PRO A 222 8.48 -31.31 3.94
C PRO A 222 9.88 -30.95 3.43
N GLY A 223 10.89 -31.12 4.27
CA GLY A 223 12.30 -30.83 3.93
C GLY A 223 12.71 -29.35 4.07
N CYS A 224 11.81 -28.46 4.46
CA CYS A 224 12.15 -27.07 4.74
C CYS A 224 12.78 -26.87 6.12
N THR A 225 13.58 -25.81 6.22
CA THR A 225 14.09 -25.24 7.48
C THR A 225 13.47 -23.87 7.70
N ALA A 226 13.09 -23.54 8.94
CA ALA A 226 12.48 -22.25 9.27
C ALA A 226 13.54 -21.17 9.53
N HIS A 227 13.32 -19.97 9.01
CA HIS A 227 14.17 -18.79 9.19
C HIS A 227 13.29 -17.58 9.47
N ASN A 228 13.71 -16.71 10.39
CA ASN A 228 12.95 -15.50 10.71
C ASN A 228 13.35 -14.35 9.79
N LEU A 229 12.34 -13.58 9.38
CA LEU A 229 12.54 -12.28 8.76
C LEU A 229 13.11 -11.29 9.76
N SER A 230 13.98 -10.41 9.28
CA SER A 230 14.46 -9.26 10.03
C SER A 230 13.26 -8.40 10.44
N PRO A 231 13.11 -8.06 11.74
CA PRO A 231 11.97 -7.29 12.24
C PRO A 231 11.76 -5.96 11.50
N ASP A 232 12.85 -5.27 11.19
CA ASP A 232 12.76 -3.87 10.74
C ASP A 232 12.47 -3.73 9.23
N ARG A 233 12.72 -4.78 8.42
CA ARG A 233 12.76 -4.63 6.95
C ARG A 233 12.25 -5.83 6.16
N GLY A 234 11.74 -6.89 6.79
CA GLY A 234 11.25 -8.07 6.06
C GLY A 234 12.31 -8.71 5.15
N ARG A 235 13.59 -8.67 5.55
CA ARG A 235 14.71 -9.27 4.83
C ARG A 235 15.15 -10.54 5.52
N VAL A 236 15.72 -11.50 4.80
CA VAL A 236 16.36 -12.66 5.42
C VAL A 236 17.82 -12.74 5.02
N ARG A 237 18.64 -13.13 5.99
CA ARG A 237 20.05 -13.47 5.79
C ARG A 237 20.25 -14.95 6.11
N PHE A 238 20.68 -15.70 5.11
CA PHE A 238 20.93 -17.14 5.26
C PHE A 238 22.43 -17.38 5.32
N SER A 239 22.85 -18.25 6.24
CA SER A 239 24.16 -18.89 6.11
C SER A 239 24.03 -20.03 5.10
N ALA A 240 25.11 -20.39 4.40
CA ALA A 240 25.09 -21.50 3.45
C ALA A 240 24.59 -22.78 4.15
N PRO A 241 23.48 -23.39 3.68
CA PRO A 241 22.99 -24.65 4.25
C PRO A 241 24.01 -25.78 4.06
N ALA A 242 23.92 -26.83 4.89
CA ALA A 242 24.75 -28.02 4.71
C ALA A 242 24.57 -28.59 3.29
N GLY A 243 25.68 -28.91 2.62
CA GLY A 243 25.69 -29.44 1.25
C GLY A 243 25.77 -28.36 0.15
N VAL A 244 25.49 -27.10 0.45
CA VAL A 244 25.71 -25.98 -0.47
C VAL A 244 27.14 -25.46 -0.29
N ARG A 245 27.87 -25.20 -1.39
CA ARG A 245 29.17 -24.53 -1.30
C ARG A 245 28.99 -23.19 -0.60
N SER A 246 29.94 -22.82 0.28
CA SER A 246 29.89 -21.54 0.97
C SER A 246 29.67 -20.39 -0.02
N PHE A 247 28.76 -19.48 0.31
CA PHE A 247 28.46 -18.35 -0.56
C PHE A 247 29.69 -17.45 -0.67
N SER A 248 30.11 -17.16 -1.91
CA SER A 248 31.25 -16.29 -2.16
C SER A 248 30.85 -14.83 -1.91
N GLY A 249 31.54 -14.15 -0.98
CA GLY A 249 31.27 -12.76 -0.67
C GLY A 249 31.26 -11.88 -1.93
N GLY A 250 30.22 -11.06 -2.09
CA GLY A 250 30.01 -10.21 -3.27
C GLY A 250 29.26 -10.89 -4.44
N ALA A 251 28.99 -12.20 -4.38
CA ALA A 251 28.20 -12.87 -5.39
C ALA A 251 26.76 -12.33 -5.46
N ARG A 252 26.17 -12.42 -6.66
CA ARG A 252 24.83 -11.93 -6.98
C ARG A 252 24.07 -13.05 -7.70
N HIS A 253 22.84 -13.29 -7.25
CA HIS A 253 22.01 -14.38 -7.69
C HIS A 253 20.65 -13.85 -8.12
N THR A 254 20.17 -14.25 -9.30
CA THR A 254 18.84 -13.87 -9.79
C THR A 254 17.75 -14.58 -8.98
N ILE A 255 16.64 -13.87 -8.79
CA ILE A 255 15.46 -14.35 -8.08
C ILE A 255 14.30 -14.50 -9.06
N GLU A 256 13.62 -15.64 -8.99
CA GLU A 256 12.41 -15.93 -9.75
C GLU A 256 11.28 -16.27 -8.77
N VAL A 257 10.09 -15.67 -8.96
CA VAL A 257 8.88 -16.04 -8.21
C VAL A 257 7.95 -16.80 -9.15
N GLU A 258 7.62 -18.04 -8.80
CA GLU A 258 6.78 -18.92 -9.59
C GLU A 258 5.75 -19.59 -8.68
N GLY A 259 4.47 -19.25 -8.87
CA GLY A 259 3.38 -19.75 -8.04
C GLY A 259 3.60 -19.42 -6.56
N ASP A 260 3.81 -20.44 -5.74
CA ASP A 260 3.97 -20.31 -4.29
C ASP A 260 5.44 -20.39 -3.83
N ARG A 261 6.38 -20.24 -4.76
CA ARG A 261 7.82 -20.43 -4.52
C ARG A 261 8.65 -19.27 -5.04
N LEU A 262 9.58 -18.81 -4.21
CA LEU A 262 10.68 -17.95 -4.61
C LEU A 262 11.94 -18.80 -4.80
N THR A 263 12.60 -18.70 -5.95
CA THR A 263 13.83 -19.43 -6.28
C THR A 263 15.02 -18.47 -6.37
N VAL A 264 16.10 -18.79 -5.68
CA VAL A 264 17.41 -18.12 -5.83
C VAL A 264 18.38 -19.08 -6.51
N ARG A 265 18.88 -18.72 -7.70
CA ARG A 265 19.83 -19.54 -8.47
C ARG A 265 21.27 -19.33 -7.97
N LEU A 266 21.92 -20.39 -7.48
CA LEU A 266 23.25 -20.33 -6.86
C LEU A 266 24.41 -20.44 -7.85
#